data_AF-A0A965URA3-F1
#
_entry.id   AF-A0A965URA3-F1
#
_cell.length_a   1.000
_cell.length_b   1.000
_cell.length_c   1.000
_cell.angle_alpha   90.00
_cell.angle_beta   90.00
_cell.angle_gamma   90.00
#
_symmetry.space_group_name_H-M   'P 1'
#
loop_
_entity.id
_entity.type
_entity.pdbx_description
1 polymer ?
#
loop_
_entity_poly.entity_id
_entity_poly.type
_entity_poly.pdbx_seq_one_letter_code
_entity_poly.pdbx_strand_id
1 'polypeptide(L)' 'MTKPIIRIHNIENDEIIDREMTAAEFKIYEANQAAQAEAQAEAEAKEAARQAILDRLGLTADEAKLLLG' A
#
# COMPACT_ATOMS: atom_id res chain seq x y z
N MET A 1 16.84 13.91 13.65
CA MET A 1 16.33 13.06 12.55
C MET A 1 16.26 13.92 11.30
N THR A 2 16.87 13.49 10.20
CA THR A 2 16.69 14.12 8.89
C THR A 2 15.27 13.83 8.41
N LYS A 3 14.56 14.87 7.96
CA LYS A 3 13.21 14.69 7.43
C LYS A 3 13.29 13.91 6.12
N PRO A 4 12.26 13.11 5.76
CA PRO A 4 12.21 12.47 4.46
C PRO A 4 12.35 13.48 3.33
N ILE A 5 12.92 13.05 2.20
CA ILE A 5 13.13 13.87 1.01
C ILE A 5 11.96 13.64 0.06
N ILE A 6 11.40 14.73 -0.47
CA ILE A 6 10.49 14.70 -1.61
C ILE A 6 11.34 14.93 -2.87
N ARG A 7 11.20 14.02 -3.84
CA ARG A 7 11.70 14.21 -5.19
C ARG A 7 10.58 14.78 -6.07
N ILE A 8 10.86 15.92 -6.70
CA ILE A 8 9.97 16.57 -7.65
C ILE A 8 10.63 16.44 -9.02
N HIS A 9 9.99 15.70 -9.94
CA HIS A 9 10.42 15.59 -11.34
C HIS A 9 9.49 16.45 -12.20
N ASN A 10 10.04 17.49 -12.81
CA ASN A 10 9.35 18.30 -13.79
C ASN A 10 9.40 17.60 -15.16
N ILE A 11 8.23 17.19 -15.64
CA ILE A 11 8.08 16.45 -16.90
C ILE A 11 8.27 17.31 -18.15
N GLU A 12 8.28 18.63 -18.03
CA GLU A 12 8.42 19.55 -19.17
C GLU A 12 9.88 19.79 -19.55
N ASN A 13 10.79 19.77 -18.57
CA ASN A 13 12.21 20.08 -18.75
C ASN A 13 13.16 19.02 -18.15
N ASP A 14 12.62 17.89 -17.69
CA ASP A 14 13.34 16.81 -17.01
C ASP A 14 14.15 17.23 -15.77
N GLU A 15 13.81 18.38 -15.17
CA GLU A 15 14.46 18.86 -13.97
C GLU A 15 14.01 18.03 -12.76
N ILE A 16 14.98 17.59 -11.95
CA ILE A 16 14.73 16.84 -10.71
C ILE A 16 15.23 17.66 -9.54
N ILE A 17 14.32 17.94 -8.60
CA ILE A 17 14.61 18.69 -7.37
C ILE A 17 14.32 17.79 -6.18
N ASP A 18 15.35 17.58 -5.35
CA ASP A 18 15.24 16.87 -4.09
C ASP A 18 15.25 17.90 -2.95
N ARG A 19 14.19 17.90 -2.13
CA ARG A 19 14.10 18.78 -0.96
C ARG A 19 13.55 18.05 0.25
N GLU A 20 13.91 18.52 1.44
CA GLU A 20 13.31 18.03 2.67
C GLU A 20 11.81 18.37 2.73
N MET A 21 11.03 17.46 3.33
CA MET A 21 9.64 17.73 3.69
C MET A 21 9.53 18.92 4.65
N THR A 22 8.53 19.76 4.42
CA THR A 22 8.08 20.74 5.41
C THR A 22 7.43 20.03 6.60
N ALA A 23 7.23 20.73 7.72
CA ALA A 23 6.59 20.13 8.90
C ALA A 23 5.14 19.68 8.64
N ALA A 24 4.41 20.38 7.77
CA ALA A 24 3.05 20.01 7.40
C ALA A 24 3.02 18.75 6.53
N GLU A 25 3.89 18.68 5.51
CA GLU A 25 4.05 17.50 4.66
C GLU A 25 4.48 16.28 5.47
N PHE A 26 5.38 16.45 6.43
CA PHE A 26 5.82 15.37 7.29
C PHE A 26 4.67 14.80 8.15
N LYS A 27 3.82 15.66 8.73
CA LYS A 27 2.63 15.18 9.48
C LYS A 27 1.66 14.39 8.60
N ILE A 28 1.44 14.85 7.37
CA ILE A 28 0.58 14.15 6.41
C ILE A 28 1.22 12.81 6.03
N TYR A 29 2.53 12.78 5.81
CA TYR A 29 3.27 11.56 5.51
C TYR A 29 3.16 10.53 6.63
N GLU A 30 3.29 10.94 7.90
CA GLU A 30 3.11 10.06 9.06
C GLU A 30 1.67 9.51 9.13
N ALA A 31 0.67 10.36 8.94
CA ALA A 31 -0.74 9.93 8.91
C ALA A 31 -1.02 8.94 7.78
N ASN A 32 -0.46 9.19 6.58
CA ASN A 32 -0.62 8.31 5.44
C ASN A 32 0.08 6.96 5.65
N GLN A 33 1.25 6.94 6.29
CA GLN A 33 1.93 5.68 6.63
C GLN A 33 1.09 4.84 7.59
N ALA A 34 0.50 5.46 8.62
CA ALA A 34 -0.39 4.75 9.54
C ALA A 34 -1.60 4.15 8.81
N ALA A 35 -2.26 4.94 7.96
CA ALA A 35 -3.40 4.48 7.18
C ALA A 35 -3.03 3.37 6.18
N GLN A 36 -1.86 3.45 5.54
CA GLN A 36 -1.37 2.39 4.65
C GLN A 36 -1.05 1.10 5.41
N ALA A 37 -0.45 1.19 6.60
CA ALA A 37 -0.17 0.02 7.42
C ALA A 37 -1.46 -0.69 7.85
N GLU A 38 -2.49 0.06 8.23
CA GLU A 38 -3.81 -0.50 8.57
C GLU A 38 -4.48 -1.15 7.35
N ALA A 39 -4.49 -0.48 6.19
CA ALA A 39 -5.06 -1.02 4.97
C ALA A 39 -4.35 -2.30 4.50
N GLN A 40 -3.02 -2.35 4.62
CA GLN A 40 -2.22 -3.53 4.30
C GLN A 40 -2.56 -4.69 5.24
N ALA A 41 -2.63 -4.44 6.55
CA ALA A 41 -3.02 -5.46 7.54
C ALA A 41 -4.43 -5.99 7.30
N GLU A 42 -5.39 -5.12 6.93
CA GLU A 42 -6.75 -5.53 6.59
C GLU A 42 -6.81 -6.37 5.30
N ALA A 43 -6.03 -5.99 4.27
CA ALA A 43 -5.93 -6.75 3.04
C ALA A 43 -5.33 -8.14 3.28
N GLU A 44 -4.23 -8.23 4.04
CA GLU A 44 -3.61 -9.50 4.42
C GLU A 44 -4.55 -10.37 5.25
N ALA A 45 -5.29 -9.79 6.20
CA ALA A 45 -6.28 -10.53 6.99
C ALA A 45 -7.43 -11.06 6.12
N LYS A 46 -7.90 -10.26 5.15
CA LYS A 46 -8.94 -10.69 4.19
C LYS A 46 -8.44 -11.81 3.29
N GLU A 47 -7.23 -11.71 2.77
CA GLU A 47 -6.64 -12.77 1.94
C GLU A 47 -6.41 -14.05 2.74
N ALA A 48 -5.91 -13.95 3.99
CA ALA A 48 -5.77 -15.10 4.87
C ALA A 48 -7.12 -15.75 5.18
N ALA A 49 -8.17 -14.95 5.44
CA ALA A 49 -9.52 -15.46 5.66
C ALA A 49 -10.10 -16.13 4.42
N ARG A 50 -9.88 -15.56 3.23
CA ARG A 50 -10.27 -16.17 1.95
C ARG A 50 -9.57 -17.51 1.77
N GLN A 51 -8.25 -17.55 1.94
CA GLN A 51 -7.47 -18.78 1.78
C GLN A 51 -7.94 -19.87 2.76
N ALA A 52 -8.18 -19.52 4.04
CA ALA A 52 -8.69 -20.46 5.02
C ALA A 52 -10.07 -21.05 4.65
N ILE A 53 -10.94 -20.27 4.01
CA ILE A 53 -12.23 -20.75 3.50
C ILE A 53 -12.01 -21.70 2.32
N LEU A 54 -11.12 -21.35 1.38
CA LEU A 54 -10.81 -22.19 0.23
C LEU A 54 -10.21 -23.54 0.65
N ASP A 55 -9.28 -23.52 1.60
CA ASP A 55 -8.67 -24.72 2.17
C ASP A 55 -9.72 -25.61 2.83
N ARG A 56 -10.70 -25.04 3.54
CA ARG A 56 -11.81 -25.80 4.15
C ARG A 56 -12.75 -26.40 3.12
N LEU A 57 -12.93 -25.74 1.98
CA LEU A 57 -13.72 -26.24 0.86
C LEU A 57 -12.94 -27.23 -0.02
N GLY A 58 -11.63 -27.37 0.19
CA GLY A 58 -10.76 -28.20 -0.63
C GLY A 58 -10.60 -27.67 -2.05
N LEU A 59 -10.74 -26.35 -2.23
CA LEU A 59 -10.66 -25.68 -3.53
C LEU A 59 -9.34 -24.92 -3.61
N THR A 60 -8.73 -24.93 -4.79
CA THR A 60 -7.60 -24.04 -5.11
C THR A 60 -8.11 -22.62 -5.41
N ALA A 61 -7.21 -21.63 -5.35
CA ALA A 61 -7.53 -20.26 -5.71
C ALA A 61 -8.05 -20.12 -7.15
N ASP A 62 -7.49 -20.91 -8.08
CA ASP A 62 -7.90 -20.93 -9.48
C ASP A 62 -9.29 -21.56 -9.66
N GLU A 63 -9.60 -22.65 -8.96
CA GLU A 63 -10.93 -23.28 -8.98
C GLU A 63 -11.99 -22.38 -8.33
N ALA A 64 -11.65 -21.72 -7.22
CA ALA A 64 -12.53 -20.77 -6.57
C ALA A 64 -12.83 -19.57 -7.48
N LYS A 65 -11.84 -19.06 -8.20
CA LYS A 65 -12.00 -17.98 -9.17
C LYS A 65 -12.85 -18.40 -10.37
N LEU A 66 -12.79 -19.65 -10.81
CA LEU A 66 -13.65 -20.18 -11.86
C LEU A 66 -15.12 -20.33 -11.41
N LEU A 67 -15.36 -20.59 -10.12
CA LEU A 67 -16.68 -20.83 -9.56
C LEU A 67 -17.37 -19.57 -8.98
N LEU A 68 -16.59 -18.62 -8.47
CA LEU A 68 -17.06 -17.41 -7.78
C LEU A 68 -16.76 -16.11 -8.53
N GLY A 69 -16.00 -16.18 -9.62
CA GLY A 69 -15.56 -15.05 -10.45
C GLY A 69 -16.47 -14.77 -11.63
#